data_AF-A0A934VMF3-F1
#
_entry.id   AF-A0A934VMF3-F1
#
_cell.length_a   1.000
_cell.length_b   1.000
_cell.length_c   1.000
_cell.angle_alpha   90.00
_cell.angle_beta   90.00
_cell.angle_gamma   90.00
#
_symmetry.space_group_name_H-M   'P 1'
#
loop_
_entity.id
_entity.type
_entity.pdbx_description
1 polymer ?
#
loop_
_entity_poly.entity_id
_entity_poly.type
_entity_poly.pdbx_seq_one_letter_code
_entity_poly.pdbx_strand_id
1 'polypeptide(L)'
;MKTHLLTLALVLVFPFVVLADLGWTHRAEEGEDASSHHYYFYKSSGESVGHVRSVWNGGAQNQPIVVDYFIDGSDILIRESSGTRNEVSDLIAGREAKLTVVREYKITGRHAKAMLLAPDPDKPLSADQRRDLANLIYLLAKHRKPIE
;
A
#
# COMPACT_ATOMS: atom_id res chain seq x y z
N MET A 1 -35.12 -35.37 48.73
CA MET A 1 -35.65 -34.37 47.79
C MET A 1 -34.47 -33.64 47.16
N LYS A 2 -34.33 -33.75 45.84
CA LYS A 2 -33.25 -33.16 45.04
C LYS A 2 -33.72 -31.78 44.54
N THR A 3 -32.95 -30.73 44.78
CA THR A 3 -33.11 -29.44 44.10
C THR A 3 -31.85 -29.19 43.28
N HIS A 4 -32.03 -29.24 41.96
CA HIS A 4 -30.99 -28.98 40.97
C HIS A 4 -30.77 -27.47 40.86
N LEU A 5 -29.54 -27.02 41.08
CA LEU A 5 -29.11 -25.65 40.80
C LEU A 5 -28.87 -25.53 39.29
N LEU A 6 -29.65 -24.67 38.62
CA LEU A 6 -29.42 -24.28 37.22
C LEU A 6 -28.19 -23.37 37.16
N THR A 7 -27.12 -23.81 36.51
CA THR A 7 -25.97 -22.95 36.20
C THR A 7 -26.19 -22.29 34.85
N LEU A 8 -26.33 -20.97 34.88
CA LEU A 8 -26.49 -20.09 33.72
C LEU A 8 -25.20 -20.09 32.88
N ALA A 9 -25.26 -20.60 31.65
CA ALA A 9 -24.16 -20.54 30.70
C ALA A 9 -24.03 -19.11 30.13
N LEU A 10 -22.98 -18.40 30.53
CA LEU A 10 -22.61 -17.10 29.99
C LEU A 10 -22.01 -17.30 28.59
N VAL A 11 -22.81 -17.08 27.55
CA VAL A 11 -22.33 -17.06 26.15
C VAL A 11 -21.53 -15.77 25.95
N LEU A 12 -20.20 -15.88 25.97
CA LEU A 12 -19.30 -14.82 25.52
C LEU A 12 -19.46 -14.66 24.00
N VAL A 13 -20.28 -13.70 23.61
CA VAL A 13 -20.35 -13.23 22.22
C VAL A 13 -19.08 -12.43 21.97
N PHE A 14 -18.07 -13.07 21.35
CA PHE A 14 -16.95 -12.33 20.77
C PHE A 14 -17.51 -11.47 19.64
N PRO A 15 -17.32 -10.14 19.64
CA PRO A 15 -17.57 -9.37 18.44
C PRO A 15 -16.54 -9.82 17.41
N PHE A 16 -17.02 -10.51 16.37
CA PHE A 16 -16.31 -10.56 15.10
C PHE A 16 -16.12 -9.11 14.65
N VAL A 17 -14.93 -8.56 14.87
CA VAL A 17 -14.54 -7.32 14.23
C VAL A 17 -14.46 -7.66 12.75
N VAL A 18 -15.52 -7.35 12.02
CA VAL A 18 -15.47 -7.23 10.58
C VAL A 18 -14.48 -6.11 10.33
N LEU A 19 -13.24 -6.47 9.96
CA LEU A 19 -12.32 -5.51 9.36
C LEU A 19 -13.04 -5.04 8.10
N ALA A 20 -13.70 -3.88 8.18
CA ALA A 20 -14.21 -3.21 7.01
C ALA A 20 -13.06 -3.13 6.02
N ASP A 21 -13.30 -3.53 4.78
CA ASP A 21 -12.40 -3.19 3.69
C ASP A 21 -12.50 -1.67 3.51
N LEU A 22 -11.79 -0.95 4.38
CA LEU A 22 -11.69 0.50 4.34
C LEU A 22 -11.03 0.78 3.00
N GLY A 23 -11.81 1.40 2.10
CA GLY A 23 -11.28 1.90 0.84
C GLY A 23 -10.15 2.91 1.06
N TRP A 24 -9.71 3.57 0.01
CA TRP A 24 -8.65 4.56 0.13
C TRP A 24 -9.01 5.63 1.16
N THR A 25 -8.13 5.81 2.13
CA THR A 25 -8.30 6.81 3.18
C THR A 25 -7.91 8.20 2.71
N HIS A 26 -6.95 8.28 1.78
CA HIS A 26 -6.44 9.52 1.24
C HIS A 26 -6.07 9.34 -0.23
N ARG A 27 -6.18 10.43 -0.98
CA ARG A 27 -5.74 10.54 -2.38
C ARG A 27 -4.97 11.84 -2.57
N ALA A 28 -3.90 11.79 -3.35
CA ALA A 28 -3.18 12.96 -3.83
C ALA A 28 -2.97 12.86 -5.34
N GLU A 29 -2.74 14.01 -5.98
CA GLU A 29 -2.47 14.11 -7.40
C GLU A 29 -1.26 15.02 -7.64
N GLU A 30 -0.49 14.73 -8.69
CA GLU A 30 0.63 15.53 -9.14
C GLU A 30 0.68 15.50 -10.67
N GLY A 31 0.53 16.66 -11.30
CA GLY A 31 0.65 16.79 -12.74
C GLY A 31 2.12 16.84 -13.17
N GLU A 32 2.45 16.07 -14.21
CA GLU A 32 3.75 16.10 -14.86
C GLU A 32 3.70 17.01 -16.10
N ASP A 33 2.64 16.90 -16.91
CA ASP A 33 2.34 17.75 -18.07
C ASP A 33 0.82 17.88 -18.29
N ALA A 34 0.38 18.47 -19.42
CA ALA A 34 -1.04 18.71 -19.71
C ALA A 34 -1.90 17.44 -19.85
N SER A 35 -1.28 16.27 -20.05
CA SER A 35 -1.96 14.98 -20.24
C SER A 35 -1.52 13.91 -19.24
N SER A 36 -0.35 14.07 -18.65
CA SER A 36 0.33 13.11 -17.76
C SER A 36 0.16 13.51 -16.30
N HIS A 37 -0.39 12.60 -15.52
CA HIS A 37 -0.61 12.79 -14.09
C HIS A 37 -0.25 11.53 -13.31
N HIS A 38 0.27 11.76 -12.10
CA HIS A 38 0.38 10.77 -11.06
C HIS A 38 -0.74 10.91 -10.03
N TYR A 39 -1.36 9.79 -9.68
CA TYR A 39 -2.35 9.67 -8.64
C TYR A 39 -1.83 8.73 -7.55
N TYR A 40 -1.91 9.18 -6.31
CA TYR A 40 -1.42 8.43 -5.15
C TYR A 40 -2.59 8.11 -4.23
N PHE A 41 -2.74 6.85 -3.86
CA PHE A 41 -3.78 6.38 -2.95
C PHE A 41 -3.15 5.73 -1.73
N TYR A 42 -3.74 5.99 -0.56
CA TYR A 42 -3.21 5.53 0.71
C TYR A 42 -4.28 4.79 1.51
N LYS A 43 -3.94 3.62 2.04
CA LYS A 43 -4.72 2.91 3.05
C LYS A 43 -3.99 2.99 4.38
N SER A 44 -4.58 3.74 5.32
CA SER A 44 -3.98 4.02 6.63
C SER A 44 -4.94 3.66 7.76
N SER A 45 -4.38 3.26 8.91
CA SER A 45 -5.10 3.10 10.18
C SER A 45 -5.09 4.37 11.05
N GLY A 46 -4.49 5.47 10.57
CA GLY A 46 -4.18 6.67 11.34
C GLY A 46 -2.82 6.61 12.05
N GLU A 47 -2.38 5.44 12.48
CA GLU A 47 -1.05 5.23 13.10
C GLU A 47 0.01 4.82 12.08
N SER A 48 -0.40 4.08 11.04
CA SER A 48 0.50 3.57 10.01
C SER A 48 -0.18 3.56 8.65
N VAL A 49 0.64 3.47 7.59
CA VAL A 49 0.19 3.25 6.21
C VAL A 49 0.54 1.82 5.85
N GLY A 50 -0.46 1.01 5.50
CA GLY A 50 -0.28 -0.39 5.12
C GLY A 50 -0.23 -0.61 3.61
N HIS A 51 -0.75 0.32 2.82
CA HIS A 51 -0.73 0.24 1.36
C HIS A 51 -0.67 1.63 0.74
N VAL A 52 0.27 1.79 -0.20
CA VAL A 52 0.35 2.95 -1.09
C VAL A 52 0.23 2.45 -2.53
N ARG A 53 -0.66 3.05 -3.32
CA ARG A 53 -0.74 2.82 -4.77
C ARG A 53 -0.36 4.11 -5.49
N SER A 54 0.62 4.02 -6.39
CA SER A 54 0.97 5.06 -7.33
C SER A 54 0.47 4.68 -8.72
N VAL A 55 -0.33 5.54 -9.34
CA VAL A 55 -0.83 5.37 -10.72
C VAL A 55 -0.27 6.49 -11.57
N TRP A 56 0.47 6.14 -12.61
CA TRP A 56 0.77 7.03 -13.72
C TRP A 56 -0.23 6.76 -14.84
N ASN A 57 -0.96 7.77 -15.30
CA ASN A 57 -2.01 7.57 -16.31
C ASN A 57 -1.46 7.34 -17.74
N GLY A 58 -0.15 7.47 -17.94
CA GLY A 58 0.50 7.27 -19.24
C GLY A 58 0.30 8.42 -20.24
N GLY A 59 -0.18 9.58 -19.78
CA GLY A 59 -0.41 10.73 -20.67
C GLY A 59 -1.49 10.46 -21.72
N ALA A 60 -1.33 11.03 -22.91
CA ALA A 60 -2.25 10.83 -24.02
C ALA A 60 -2.17 9.44 -24.69
N GLN A 61 -0.99 8.80 -24.69
CA GLN A 61 -0.70 7.67 -25.58
C GLN A 61 -0.17 6.41 -24.90
N ASN A 62 0.46 6.52 -23.73
CA ASN A 62 1.09 5.36 -23.09
C ASN A 62 0.09 4.59 -22.23
N GLN A 63 0.39 3.31 -22.01
CA GLN A 63 -0.37 2.50 -21.06
C GLN A 63 -0.16 3.01 -19.63
N PRO A 64 -1.19 2.95 -18.77
CA PRO A 64 -1.02 3.33 -17.38
C PRO A 64 -0.12 2.34 -16.66
N ILE A 65 0.72 2.87 -15.77
CA ILE A 65 1.59 2.09 -14.89
C ILE A 65 1.09 2.25 -13.45
N VAL A 66 1.01 1.14 -12.74
CA VAL A 66 0.62 1.09 -11.34
C VAL A 66 1.75 0.49 -10.54
N VAL A 67 2.18 1.17 -9.48
CA VAL A 67 3.13 0.63 -8.50
C VAL A 67 2.42 0.56 -7.15
N ASP A 68 2.22 -0.66 -6.68
CA ASP A 68 1.67 -0.96 -5.37
C ASP A 68 2.80 -1.26 -4.38
N TYR A 69 2.74 -0.60 -3.22
CA TYR A 69 3.60 -0.83 -2.07
C TYR A 69 2.75 -1.37 -0.92
N PHE A 70 2.88 -2.66 -0.62
CA PHE A 70 2.25 -3.26 0.56
C PHE A 70 3.25 -3.30 1.69
N ILE A 71 2.91 -2.68 2.81
CA ILE A 71 3.80 -2.43 3.94
C ILE A 71 3.28 -3.23 5.13
N ASP A 72 4.09 -4.17 5.60
CA ASP A 72 3.80 -4.96 6.79
C ASP A 72 5.03 -4.99 7.70
N GLY A 73 5.04 -4.11 8.71
CA GLY A 73 6.17 -3.95 9.60
C GLY A 73 7.45 -3.56 8.85
N SER A 74 8.42 -4.49 8.80
CA SER A 74 9.68 -4.31 8.10
C SER A 74 9.70 -4.88 6.68
N ASP A 75 8.59 -5.45 6.24
CA ASP A 75 8.44 -6.03 4.92
C ASP A 75 7.70 -5.09 3.98
N ILE A 76 8.23 -4.95 2.76
CA ILE A 76 7.64 -4.15 1.70
C ILE A 76 7.56 -5.02 0.45
N LEU A 77 6.35 -5.41 0.06
CA LEU A 77 6.09 -6.01 -1.25
C LEU A 77 5.85 -4.87 -2.25
N ILE A 78 6.65 -4.84 -3.31
CA ILE A 78 6.57 -3.86 -4.38
C ILE A 78 6.13 -4.60 -5.63
N ARG A 79 5.00 -4.16 -6.20
CA ARG A 79 4.44 -4.71 -7.43
C ARG A 79 4.24 -3.58 -8.44
N GLU A 80 4.96 -3.64 -9.55
CA GLU A 80 4.69 -2.82 -10.72
C GLU A 80 3.83 -3.62 -11.69
N SER A 81 2.75 -3.01 -12.15
CA SER A 81 1.83 -3.58 -13.13
C SER A 81 1.51 -2.56 -14.21
N SER A 82 1.18 -3.04 -15.41
CA SER A 82 0.67 -2.22 -16.51
C SER A 82 -0.81 -2.52 -16.72
N GLY A 83 -1.60 -1.47 -16.93
CA GLY A 83 -2.98 -1.60 -17.38
C GLY A 83 -3.14 -1.33 -18.87
N THR A 84 -4.39 -1.14 -19.27
CA THR A 84 -4.79 -0.67 -20.59
C THR A 84 -5.40 0.72 -20.50
N ARG A 85 -5.43 1.46 -21.61
CA ARG A 85 -6.07 2.79 -21.69
C ARG A 85 -7.53 2.82 -21.22
N ASN A 86 -8.26 1.72 -21.43
CA ASN A 86 -9.67 1.62 -21.03
C ASN A 86 -9.84 1.58 -19.50
N GLU A 87 -8.79 1.24 -18.76
CA GLU A 87 -8.81 1.13 -17.30
C GLU A 87 -8.43 2.44 -16.60
N VAL A 88 -7.93 3.45 -17.34
CA VAL A 88 -7.43 4.70 -16.76
C VAL A 88 -8.50 5.36 -15.88
N SER A 89 -9.75 5.46 -16.34
CA SER A 89 -10.83 6.09 -15.55
C SER A 89 -11.09 5.39 -14.21
N ASP A 90 -10.92 4.07 -14.17
CA ASP A 90 -11.07 3.29 -12.95
C ASP A 90 -9.85 3.45 -12.05
N LEU A 91 -8.65 3.38 -12.62
CA LEU A 91 -7.39 3.54 -11.90
C LEU A 91 -7.26 4.91 -11.24
N ILE A 92 -7.60 6.00 -11.93
CA ILE A 92 -7.56 7.36 -11.36
C ILE A 92 -8.64 7.57 -10.29
N ALA A 93 -9.71 6.77 -10.30
CA ALA A 93 -10.72 6.73 -9.25
C ALA A 93 -10.33 5.80 -8.08
N GLY A 94 -9.18 5.13 -8.16
CA GLY A 94 -8.72 4.17 -7.17
C GLY A 94 -9.45 2.83 -7.25
N ARG A 95 -10.18 2.53 -8.32
CA ARG A 95 -10.83 1.23 -8.47
C ARG A 95 -9.81 0.16 -8.91
N GLU A 96 -10.09 -1.08 -8.55
CA GLU A 96 -9.32 -2.22 -9.05
C GLU A 96 -9.55 -2.42 -10.55
N ALA A 97 -8.49 -2.82 -11.25
CA ALA A 97 -8.49 -3.11 -12.68
C ALA A 97 -7.73 -4.41 -12.96
N LYS A 98 -7.88 -4.97 -14.15
CA LYS A 98 -7.21 -6.23 -14.53
C LYS A 98 -5.82 -5.91 -15.08
N LEU A 99 -4.88 -5.70 -14.16
CA LEU A 99 -3.52 -5.33 -14.48
C LEU A 99 -2.64 -6.54 -14.83
N THR A 100 -1.68 -6.32 -15.71
CA THR A 100 -0.61 -7.28 -16.00
C THR A 100 0.60 -6.96 -15.13
N VAL A 101 1.01 -7.89 -14.27
CA VAL A 101 2.20 -7.71 -13.42
C VAL A 101 3.45 -7.69 -14.29
N VAL A 102 4.24 -6.62 -14.18
CA VAL A 102 5.51 -6.42 -14.90
C VAL A 102 6.68 -6.86 -14.05
N ARG A 103 6.73 -6.40 -12.80
CA ARG A 103 7.71 -6.86 -11.81
C ARG A 103 7.09 -6.93 -10.43
N GLU A 104 7.54 -7.91 -9.65
CA GLU A 104 7.16 -8.05 -8.25
C GLU A 104 8.37 -8.54 -7.46
N TYR A 105 8.62 -7.91 -6.31
CA TYR A 105 9.65 -8.35 -5.39
C TYR A 105 9.40 -7.82 -3.98
N LYS A 106 10.05 -8.46 -3.00
CA LYS A 106 9.95 -8.11 -1.59
C LYS A 106 11.27 -7.53 -1.09
N ILE A 107 11.20 -6.42 -0.37
CA ILE A 107 12.29 -5.86 0.43
C ILE A 107 11.98 -6.14 1.90
N THR A 108 12.93 -6.73 2.62
CA THR A 108 12.83 -6.98 4.06
C THR A 108 13.89 -6.15 4.78
N GLY A 109 13.47 -5.21 5.61
CA GLY A 109 14.34 -4.51 6.54
C GLY A 109 14.65 -5.39 7.75
N ARG A 110 15.93 -5.58 8.07
CA ARG A 110 16.31 -6.09 9.40
C ARG A 110 16.29 -4.91 10.37
N HIS A 111 15.15 -4.65 11.03
CA HIS A 111 14.89 -3.73 12.15
C HIS A 111 15.70 -2.41 12.28
N ALA A 112 15.02 -1.30 12.59
CA ALA A 112 15.66 0.00 12.91
C ALA A 112 16.73 -0.05 14.02
N LYS A 113 16.72 -1.05 14.90
CA LYS A 113 17.76 -1.29 15.93
C LYS A 113 19.08 -1.85 15.38
N ALA A 114 19.09 -2.43 14.18
CA ALA A 114 20.28 -2.98 13.55
C ALA A 114 21.14 -1.92 12.84
N MET A 115 20.76 -0.64 12.88
CA MET A 115 21.54 0.49 12.33
C MET A 115 22.90 0.73 13.04
N LEU A 116 23.30 -0.13 13.97
CA LEU A 116 24.66 -0.18 14.56
C LEU A 116 25.56 -1.25 13.94
N LEU A 117 25.03 -2.09 13.05
CA LEU A 117 25.80 -3.07 12.28
C LEU A 117 25.66 -2.73 10.80
N ALA A 118 26.78 -2.79 10.07
CA ALA A 118 26.80 -2.55 8.64
C ALA A 118 25.81 -3.49 7.93
N PRO A 119 25.12 -3.04 6.87
CA PRO A 119 24.24 -3.89 6.09
C PRO A 119 24.99 -5.13 5.61
N ASP A 120 24.30 -6.27 5.67
CA ASP A 120 24.80 -7.56 5.21
C ASP A 120 25.21 -7.45 3.72
N PRO A 121 26.50 -7.60 3.37
CA PRO A 121 27.02 -7.31 2.04
C PRO A 121 26.48 -8.25 0.96
N ASP A 122 25.81 -9.34 1.32
CA ASP A 122 25.47 -10.41 0.39
C ASP A 122 24.17 -10.20 -0.41
N LYS A 123 23.38 -9.16 -0.11
CA LYS A 123 22.20 -8.76 -0.94
C LYS A 123 21.98 -7.24 -0.94
N PRO A 124 22.89 -6.45 -1.55
CA PRO A 124 22.63 -5.04 -1.75
C PRO A 124 21.38 -4.87 -2.63
N LEU A 125 20.54 -3.89 -2.30
CA LEU A 125 19.42 -3.52 -3.17
C LEU A 125 19.93 -3.19 -4.57
N SER A 126 19.18 -3.55 -5.61
CA SER A 126 19.46 -3.07 -6.96
C SER A 126 19.23 -1.55 -7.06
N ALA A 127 19.69 -0.93 -8.14
CA ALA A 127 19.42 0.49 -8.38
C ALA A 127 17.91 0.79 -8.46
N ASP A 128 17.14 -0.09 -9.10
CA ASP A 128 15.69 0.07 -9.22
C ASP A 128 14.99 -0.14 -7.87
N GLN A 129 15.44 -1.10 -7.06
CA GLN A 129 14.93 -1.30 -5.71
C GLN A 129 15.19 -0.08 -4.80
N ARG A 130 16.38 0.53 -4.92
CA ARG A 130 16.68 1.80 -4.22
C ARG A 130 15.77 2.94 -4.68
N ARG A 131 15.51 3.04 -5.99
CA ARG A 131 14.60 4.05 -6.55
C ARG A 131 13.18 3.86 -6.04
N ASP A 132 12.66 2.63 -6.09
CA ASP A 132 11.31 2.32 -5.62
C ASP A 132 11.15 2.58 -4.11
N LEU A 133 12.19 2.28 -3.30
CA LEU A 133 12.20 2.62 -1.88
C LEU A 133 12.24 4.14 -1.64
N ALA A 134 13.06 4.88 -2.38
CA ALA A 134 13.12 6.34 -2.29
C ALA A 134 11.77 6.98 -2.65
N ASN A 135 11.11 6.47 -3.70
CA ASN A 135 9.76 6.88 -4.09
C ASN A 135 8.75 6.62 -2.97
N LEU A 136 8.78 5.43 -2.35
CA LEU A 136 7.91 5.14 -1.22
C LEU A 136 8.13 6.10 -0.05
N ILE A 137 9.39 6.37 0.33
CA ILE A 137 9.72 7.32 1.40
C ILE A 137 9.17 8.72 1.08
N TYR A 138 9.32 9.17 -0.16
CA TYR A 138 8.75 10.44 -0.63
C TYR A 138 7.22 10.46 -0.49
N LEU A 139 6.53 9.39 -0.92
CA LEU A 139 5.07 9.29 -0.84
C LEU A 139 4.56 9.26 0.60
N LEU A 140 5.26 8.58 1.50
CA LEU A 140 4.94 8.57 2.93
C LEU A 140 5.18 9.94 3.58
N ALA A 141 6.22 10.66 3.16
CA ALA A 141 6.45 12.03 3.62
C ALA A 141 5.35 13.00 3.11
N LYS A 142 4.88 12.81 1.86
CA LYS A 142 3.77 13.58 1.29
C LYS A 142 2.46 13.36 2.06
N HIS A 143 2.17 12.12 2.46
CA HIS A 143 1.00 11.80 3.29
C HIS A 143 0.99 12.53 4.65
N ARG A 144 2.16 12.80 5.24
CA ARG A 144 2.28 13.48 6.53
C ARG A 144 2.07 15.00 6.48
N LYS A 145 2.01 15.61 5.29
CA LYS A 145 1.72 17.05 5.18
C LYS A 145 0.22 17.28 5.45
N PRO A 146 -0.15 18.32 6.21
CA PRO A 146 -1.56 18.70 6.33
C PRO A 146 -2.13 18.97 4.93
N ILE A 147 -3.31 18.42 4.66
CA ILE A 147 -4.04 18.68 3.43
C ILE A 147 -4.48 20.15 3.50
N GLU A 148 -3.94 20.97 2.60
CA GLU A 148 -4.36 22.37 2.41
C GLU A 148 -5.68 22.46 1.64
#